data_AF-M2PP88-F1
#
_entry.id   AF-M2PP88-F1
#
_cell.length_a   1.000
_cell.length_b   1.000
_cell.length_c   1.000
_cell.angle_alpha   90.00
_cell.angle_beta   90.00
_cell.angle_gamma   90.00
#
_symmetry.space_group_name_H-M   'P 1'
#
loop_
_entity.id
_entity.type
_entity.pdbx_description
1 polymer ?
#
loop_
_entity_poly.entity_id
_entity_poly.type
_entity_poly.pdbx_seq_one_letter_code
_entity_poly.pdbx_strand_id
1 'polypeptide(L)'
;MSHTVDIPQELKASLRKFRFARRNEGSAAIVVKINKQKLLMEEVEQFDNISIEDLAEELPENSPRYVLLSYELSHDDGRKSFPLVLVNWAPISSEMSLLTLHASAFLDFQATADVSKVIEVRDGAEGFTKEVIDAKLLHA
;
A
#
# COMPACT_ATOMS: atom_id res chain seq x y z
N MET A 1 19.26 -1.96 -14.60
CA MET A 1 18.23 -1.05 -15.14
C MET A 1 18.43 0.31 -14.49
N SER A 2 18.21 1.42 -15.20
CA SER A 2 18.24 2.75 -14.57
C SER A 2 16.92 2.91 -13.81
N HIS A 3 16.99 3.06 -12.49
CA HIS A 3 15.83 3.31 -11.64
C HIS A 3 15.65 4.83 -11.52
N THR A 4 14.43 5.32 -11.72
CA THR A 4 14.10 6.76 -11.62
C THR A 4 13.99 7.22 -10.16
N VAL A 5 13.68 6.29 -9.25
CA VAL A 5 13.53 6.53 -7.81
C VAL A 5 14.19 5.38 -7.07
N ASP A 6 15.07 5.69 -6.13
CA ASP A 6 15.78 4.70 -5.33
C ASP A 6 14.92 4.17 -4.17
N ILE A 7 15.08 2.89 -3.86
CA ILE A 7 14.48 2.25 -2.69
C ILE A 7 15.60 1.96 -1.66
N PRO A 8 15.70 2.73 -0.57
CA PRO A 8 16.73 2.56 0.44
C PRO A 8 16.75 1.16 1.05
N GLN A 9 17.92 0.68 1.47
CA GLN A 9 18.06 -0.66 2.09
C GLN A 9 17.27 -0.80 3.40
N GLU A 10 17.15 0.29 4.17
CA GLU A 10 16.33 0.34 5.38
C GLU A 10 14.85 0.08 5.07
N LEU A 11 14.32 0.69 4.01
CA LEU A 11 12.95 0.47 3.56
C LEU A 11 12.76 -0.98 3.07
N LYS A 12 13.71 -1.52 2.30
CA LYS A 12 13.68 -2.93 1.88
C LYS A 12 13.65 -3.89 3.08
N ALA A 13 14.44 -3.59 4.12
CA ALA A 13 14.44 -4.37 5.35
C ALA A 13 13.11 -4.26 6.10
N SER A 14 12.52 -3.05 6.17
CA SER A 14 11.20 -2.81 6.78
C SER A 14 10.09 -3.59 6.07
N LEU A 15 9.98 -3.47 4.74
CA LEU A 15 9.02 -4.22 3.91
C LEU A 15 9.16 -5.73 4.10
N ARG A 16 10.41 -6.23 4.11
CA ARG A 16 10.68 -7.65 4.36
C ARG A 16 10.22 -8.08 5.75
N LYS A 17 10.52 -7.29 6.79
CA LYS A 17 10.09 -7.58 8.16
C LYS A 17 8.57 -7.62 8.26
N PHE A 18 7.88 -6.65 7.66
CA PHE A 18 6.43 -6.57 7.64
C PHE A 18 5.78 -7.78 6.97
N ARG A 19 6.29 -8.19 5.79
CA ARG A 19 5.77 -9.35 5.06
C ARG A 19 5.85 -10.65 5.86
N PHE A 20 6.89 -10.83 6.66
CA PHE A 20 7.08 -12.04 7.48
C PHE A 20 6.51 -11.91 8.90
N ALA A 21 5.97 -10.75 9.26
CA ALA A 21 5.32 -10.57 10.55
C ALA A 21 4.07 -11.45 10.62
N ARG A 22 3.89 -12.16 11.74
CA ARG A 22 2.68 -12.95 11.97
C ARG A 22 1.53 -12.00 12.31
N ARG A 23 0.38 -12.23 11.67
CA ARG A 23 -0.88 -11.53 11.93
C ARG A 23 -1.92 -12.55 12.34
N ASN A 24 -2.67 -12.21 13.37
CA ASN A 24 -3.70 -13.05 13.98
C ASN A 24 -5.00 -12.28 14.27
N GLU A 25 -4.91 -10.95 14.30
CA GLU A 25 -6.02 -10.02 14.45
C GLU A 25 -5.58 -8.65 13.91
N GLY A 26 -6.52 -7.92 13.35
CA GLY A 26 -6.33 -6.59 12.79
C GLY A 26 -5.69 -6.58 11.42
N SER A 27 -6.00 -5.55 10.65
CA SER A 27 -5.19 -5.21 9.48
C SER A 27 -3.98 -4.38 9.91
N ALA A 28 -2.91 -4.45 9.14
CA ALA A 28 -1.70 -3.67 9.35
C ALA A 28 -1.25 -3.06 8.02
N ALA A 29 -0.57 -1.92 8.06
CA ALA A 29 -0.15 -1.21 6.86
C ALA A 29 1.22 -0.55 7.01
N ILE A 30 2.00 -0.50 5.94
CA ILE A 30 3.14 0.42 5.78
C ILE A 30 2.81 1.41 4.68
N VAL A 31 2.88 2.70 4.99
CA VAL A 31 2.69 3.79 4.03
C VAL A 31 4.04 4.30 3.56
N VAL A 32 4.24 4.35 2.25
CA VAL A 32 5.47 4.79 1.60
C VAL A 32 5.16 5.93 0.64
N LYS A 33 6.03 6.94 0.61
CA LYS A 33 5.98 8.06 -0.35
C LYS A 33 7.26 8.13 -1.16
N ILE A 34 7.22 8.89 -2.26
CA ILE A 34 8.40 9.31 -3.00
C ILE A 34 8.80 10.71 -2.54
N ASN A 35 10.05 10.87 -2.10
CA ASN A 35 10.67 12.17 -1.93
C ASN A 35 11.13 12.69 -3.30
N LYS A 36 10.34 13.58 -3.90
CA LYS A 36 10.58 14.13 -5.23
C LYS A 36 11.93 14.86 -5.36
N GLN A 37 12.41 15.50 -4.30
CA GLN A 37 13.66 16.26 -4.32
C GLN A 37 14.88 15.33 -4.29
N LYS A 38 14.81 14.25 -3.52
CA LYS A 38 15.91 13.28 -3.38
C LYS A 38 15.83 12.11 -4.37
N LEU A 39 14.69 11.94 -5.05
CA LEU A 39 14.36 10.80 -5.89
C LEU A 39 14.55 9.46 -5.16
N LEU A 40 14.05 9.37 -3.92
CA LEU A 40 14.06 8.14 -3.15
C LEU A 40 12.72 7.90 -2.44
N MET A 41 12.45 6.65 -2.08
CA MET A 41 11.27 6.27 -1.30
C MET A 41 11.53 6.38 0.21
N GLU A 42 10.55 6.90 0.92
CA GLU A 42 10.58 7.07 2.37
C GLU A 42 9.37 6.37 2.98
N GLU A 43 9.59 5.56 4.01
CA GLU A 43 8.53 5.14 4.92
C GLU A 43 7.97 6.39 5.63
N VAL A 44 6.64 6.52 5.62
CA VAL A 44 5.94 7.62 6.28
C VAL A 44 5.48 7.16 7.65
N GLU A 45 4.78 6.04 7.67
CA GLU A 45 4.12 5.54 8.87
C GLU A 45 3.84 4.04 8.73
N GLN A 46 3.80 3.37 9.87
CA GLN A 46 3.39 1.98 9.98
C GLN A 46 2.26 1.87 11.00
N PHE A 47 1.18 1.20 10.62
CA PHE A 47 0.02 0.93 11.45
C PHE A 47 -0.09 -0.56 11.75
N ASP A 48 -0.44 -0.88 12.99
CA ASP A 48 -0.82 -2.23 13.41
C ASP A 48 -2.22 -2.17 14.02
N ASN A 49 -3.10 -3.11 13.63
CA ASN A 49 -4.49 -3.20 14.05
C ASN A 49 -5.33 -1.94 13.73
N ILE A 50 -5.29 -1.52 12.46
CA ILE A 50 -6.07 -0.40 11.91
C ILE A 50 -7.24 -0.91 11.06
N SER A 51 -8.37 -0.21 11.06
CA SER A 51 -9.46 -0.47 10.12
C SER A 51 -9.13 0.08 8.72
N ILE A 52 -9.90 -0.30 7.70
CA ILE A 52 -9.66 0.23 6.35
C ILE A 52 -10.08 1.68 6.26
N GLU A 53 -11.16 2.03 6.93
CA GLU A 53 -11.74 3.35 7.01
C GLU A 53 -10.78 4.31 7.73
N ASP A 54 -10.26 3.93 8.90
CA ASP A 54 -9.26 4.74 9.62
C ASP A 54 -7.98 4.90 8.77
N LEU A 55 -7.52 3.83 8.12
CA LEU A 55 -6.35 3.91 7.22
C LEU A 55 -6.61 4.86 6.04
N ALA A 56 -7.85 4.90 5.52
CA ALA A 56 -8.23 5.79 4.44
C ALA A 56 -8.14 7.27 4.87
N GLU A 57 -8.53 7.57 6.11
CA GLU A 57 -8.48 8.92 6.70
C GLU A 57 -7.04 9.41 6.94
N GLU A 58 -6.11 8.49 7.26
CA GLU A 58 -4.68 8.81 7.42
C GLU A 58 -3.97 9.07 6.08
N LEU A 59 -4.55 8.64 4.96
CA LEU A 59 -3.96 8.82 3.64
C LEU A 59 -4.26 10.22 3.06
N PRO A 60 -3.27 10.83 2.39
CA PRO A 60 -3.42 12.20 1.89
C PRO A 60 -4.37 12.26 0.70
N GLU A 61 -5.22 13.29 0.68
CA GLU A 61 -6.16 13.52 -0.41
C GLU A 61 -5.52 13.97 -1.72
N ASN A 62 -4.28 14.51 -1.69
CA ASN A 62 -3.67 15.24 -2.81
C ASN A 62 -2.25 14.77 -3.19
N SER A 63 -1.83 13.60 -2.72
CA SER A 63 -0.54 13.03 -3.13
C SER A 63 -0.57 11.51 -3.14
N PRO A 64 0.17 10.86 -4.04
CA PRO A 64 0.14 9.41 -4.14
C PRO A 64 0.95 8.76 -3.01
N ARG A 65 0.57 7.52 -2.67
CA ARG A 65 1.23 6.65 -1.69
C ARG A 65 1.24 5.21 -2.21
N TYR A 66 2.27 4.47 -1.84
CA TYR A 66 2.19 3.02 -1.84
C TYR A 66 1.83 2.57 -0.44
N VAL A 67 0.85 1.69 -0.33
CA VAL A 67 0.50 1.09 0.97
C VAL A 67 0.62 -0.41 0.86
N LEU A 68 1.57 -0.98 1.63
CA LEU A 68 1.66 -2.43 1.78
C LEU A 68 0.72 -2.83 2.91
N LEU A 69 -0.41 -3.44 2.57
CA LEU A 69 -1.49 -3.78 3.48
C LEU A 69 -1.51 -5.29 3.73
N SER A 70 -1.39 -5.69 4.99
CA SER A 70 -1.79 -7.03 5.43
C SER A 70 -3.22 -6.92 5.93
N TYR A 71 -4.16 -7.43 5.14
CA TYR A 71 -5.58 -7.21 5.37
C TYR A 71 -6.22 -8.38 6.10
N GLU A 72 -6.92 -8.15 7.21
CA GLU A 72 -7.73 -9.19 7.83
C GLU A 72 -8.97 -9.47 6.98
N LEU A 73 -8.93 -10.59 6.26
CA LEU A 73 -10.06 -11.08 5.45
C LEU A 73 -10.76 -12.23 6.17
N SER A 74 -12.05 -12.03 6.47
CA SER A 74 -12.95 -13.09 6.95
C SER A 74 -13.62 -13.81 5.77
N HIS A 75 -13.61 -15.13 5.79
CA HIS A 75 -14.21 -16.00 4.78
C HIS A 75 -15.56 -16.53 5.27
N ASP A 76 -16.45 -16.88 4.34
CA ASP A 76 -17.80 -17.40 4.63
C ASP A 76 -17.79 -18.71 5.43
N ASP A 77 -16.70 -19.48 5.38
CA ASP A 77 -16.52 -20.71 6.16
C ASP A 77 -15.95 -20.47 7.57
N GLY A 78 -15.87 -19.21 7.99
CA GLY A 78 -15.38 -18.80 9.31
C GLY A 78 -13.86 -18.72 9.43
N ARG A 79 -13.09 -19.03 8.37
CA ARG A 79 -11.63 -18.82 8.39
C ARG A 79 -11.28 -17.34 8.31
N LYS A 80 -10.16 -16.98 8.93
CA LYS A 80 -9.49 -15.68 8.73
C LYS A 80 -8.19 -15.88 7.97
N SER A 81 -7.90 -14.99 7.05
CA SER A 81 -6.63 -14.92 6.33
C SER A 81 -6.09 -13.50 6.36
N PHE A 82 -4.78 -13.36 6.16
CA PHE A 82 -4.10 -12.07 6.18
C PHE A 82 -3.34 -11.84 4.86
N PRO A 83 -4.03 -11.79 3.70
CA PRO A 83 -3.38 -11.54 2.42
C PRO A 83 -2.58 -10.24 2.46
N LEU A 84 -1.39 -10.29 1.88
CA LEU A 84 -0.58 -9.11 1.62
C LEU A 84 -0.95 -8.54 0.26
N VAL A 85 -1.31 -7.26 0.23
CA VAL A 85 -1.73 -6.54 -0.98
C VAL A 85 -1.05 -5.19 -1.07
N LEU A 86 -0.77 -4.75 -2.29
CA LEU A 86 -0.29 -3.40 -2.56
C LEU A 86 -1.48 -2.51 -2.92
N VAL A 87 -1.78 -1.53 -2.09
CA VAL A 87 -2.70 -0.46 -2.46
C VAL A 87 -1.91 0.62 -3.18
N ASN A 88 -2.24 0.83 -4.44
CA ASN A 88 -1.72 1.92 -5.25
C ASN A 88 -2.65 3.12 -5.06
N TRP A 89 -2.34 3.95 -4.05
CA TRP A 89 -3.10 5.15 -3.73
C TRP A 89 -2.63 6.31 -4.60
N ALA A 90 -3.46 6.75 -5.54
CA ALA A 90 -3.15 7.84 -6.46
C ALA A 90 -4.38 8.73 -6.68
N PRO A 91 -4.76 9.56 -5.70
CA PRO A 91 -5.90 10.47 -5.80
C PRO A 91 -5.81 11.37 -7.02
N ILE A 92 -6.95 11.64 -7.66
CA ILE A 92 -7.03 12.41 -8.92
C ILE A 92 -6.48 13.83 -8.77
N SER A 93 -6.55 14.42 -7.58
CA SER A 93 -6.03 15.75 -7.26
C SER A 93 -4.50 15.80 -7.11
N SER A 94 -3.82 14.66 -7.23
CA SER A 94 -2.37 14.56 -7.09
C SER A 94 -1.63 15.35 -8.18
N GLU A 95 -0.52 15.98 -7.78
CA GLU A 95 0.34 16.72 -8.69
C GLU A 95 0.95 15.83 -9.79
N MET A 96 0.84 16.26 -11.05
CA MET A 96 1.14 15.42 -12.24
C MET A 96 2.57 14.88 -12.25
N SER A 97 3.58 15.66 -11.89
CA SER A 97 4.96 15.17 -11.91
C SER A 97 5.26 14.20 -10.76
N LEU A 98 4.55 14.31 -9.62
CA LEU A 98 4.60 13.30 -8.57
C LEU A 98 3.89 12.01 -8.99
N LEU A 99 2.73 12.10 -9.68
CA LEU A 99 2.07 10.94 -10.30
C LEU A 99 2.97 10.25 -11.34
N THR A 100 3.73 11.03 -12.11
CA THR A 100 4.68 10.49 -13.10
C THR A 100 5.80 9.72 -12.41
N LEU A 101 6.41 10.27 -11.36
CA LEU A 101 7.43 9.58 -10.57
C LEU A 101 6.87 8.31 -9.92
N HIS A 102 5.66 8.40 -9.36
CA HIS A 102 4.94 7.27 -8.79
C HIS A 102 4.74 6.16 -9.83
N ALA A 103 4.09 6.45 -10.94
CA ALA A 103 3.91 5.47 -12.01
C ALA A 103 5.23 4.85 -12.51
N SER A 104 6.30 5.65 -12.63
CA SER A 104 7.61 5.16 -13.08
C SER A 104 8.28 4.17 -12.11
N ALA A 105 8.01 4.31 -10.81
CA ALA A 105 8.62 3.51 -9.76
C ALA A 105 7.74 2.33 -9.29
N PHE A 106 6.48 2.29 -9.72
CA PHE A 106 5.48 1.33 -9.25
C PHE A 106 5.92 -0.14 -9.40
N LEU A 107 6.38 -0.53 -10.59
CA LEU A 107 6.78 -1.92 -10.84
C LEU A 107 8.00 -2.34 -10.00
N ASP A 108 8.94 -1.41 -9.79
CA ASP A 108 10.12 -1.66 -8.97
C ASP A 108 9.76 -1.78 -7.48
N PHE A 109 8.84 -0.94 -7.00
CA PHE A 109 8.31 -1.06 -5.64
C PHE A 109 7.53 -2.36 -5.46
N GLN A 110 6.64 -2.70 -6.39
CA GLN A 110 5.86 -3.93 -6.35
C GLN A 110 6.77 -5.17 -6.29
N ALA A 111 7.79 -5.23 -7.15
CA ALA A 111 8.76 -6.33 -7.15
C ALA A 111 9.56 -6.37 -5.84
N THR A 112 9.96 -5.21 -5.32
CA THR A 112 10.71 -5.11 -4.06
C THR A 112 9.89 -5.52 -2.83
N ALA A 113 8.60 -5.17 -2.81
CA ALA A 113 7.66 -5.57 -1.77
C ALA A 113 7.21 -7.04 -1.87
N ASP A 114 7.57 -7.74 -2.96
CA ASP A 114 7.25 -9.16 -3.21
C ASP A 114 5.73 -9.44 -3.10
N VAL A 115 4.94 -8.60 -3.77
CA VAL A 115 3.47 -8.62 -3.71
C VAL A 115 2.86 -8.62 -5.11
N SER A 116 2.03 -9.62 -5.37
CA SER A 116 1.40 -9.81 -6.69
C SER A 116 0.05 -9.10 -6.81
N LYS A 117 -0.69 -8.98 -5.71
CA LYS A 117 -2.05 -8.45 -5.71
C LYS A 117 -2.05 -6.94 -5.47
N VAL A 118 -2.67 -6.21 -6.40
CA VAL A 118 -2.70 -4.76 -6.40
C VAL A 118 -4.14 -4.26 -6.34
N ILE A 119 -4.37 -3.25 -5.51
CA ILE A 119 -5.63 -2.52 -5.41
C ILE A 119 -5.37 -1.09 -5.84
N GLU A 120 -5.86 -0.72 -7.02
CA GLU A 120 -5.85 0.67 -7.50
C GLU A 120 -6.91 1.50 -6.77
N VAL A 121 -6.52 2.65 -6.23
CA VAL A 121 -7.41 3.62 -5.57
C VAL A 121 -7.13 5.01 -6.12
N ARG A 122 -8.12 5.62 -6.76
CA ARG A 122 -8.04 6.98 -7.34
C ARG A 122 -9.04 7.96 -6.76
N ASP A 123 -10.13 7.45 -6.19
CA ASP A 123 -11.24 8.24 -5.66
C ASP A 123 -11.01 8.66 -4.20
N GLY A 124 -9.78 8.49 -3.68
CA GLY A 124 -9.44 8.79 -2.30
C GLY A 124 -10.13 7.85 -1.32
N ALA A 125 -10.48 8.38 -0.14
CA ALA A 125 -11.01 7.58 0.96
C ALA A 125 -12.35 6.90 0.62
N GLU A 126 -13.20 7.58 -0.17
CA GLU A 126 -14.49 7.03 -0.61
C GLU A 126 -14.35 5.74 -1.44
N GLY A 127 -13.24 5.60 -2.18
CA GLY A 127 -12.94 4.43 -3.00
C GLY A 127 -12.18 3.33 -2.26
N PHE A 128 -11.86 3.53 -0.99
CA PHE A 128 -11.05 2.62 -0.17
C PHE A 128 -11.81 2.20 1.08
N THR A 129 -12.79 1.31 0.90
CA THR A 129 -13.60 0.75 1.97
C THR A 129 -13.40 -0.75 2.10
N LYS A 130 -13.77 -1.29 3.26
CA LYS A 130 -13.75 -2.73 3.52
C LYS A 130 -14.47 -3.55 2.43
N GLU A 131 -15.65 -3.12 2.01
CA GLU A 131 -16.48 -3.84 1.03
C GLU A 131 -15.80 -3.95 -0.34
N VAL A 132 -15.14 -2.86 -0.77
CA VAL A 132 -14.42 -2.81 -2.05
C VAL A 132 -13.21 -3.75 -2.01
N ILE A 133 -12.49 -3.80 -0.89
CA ILE A 133 -11.35 -4.70 -0.71
C ILE A 133 -11.82 -6.15 -0.66
N ASP A 134 -12.84 -6.47 0.13
CA ASP A 134 -13.41 -7.82 0.23
C ASP A 134 -13.82 -8.35 -1.15
N ALA A 135 -14.55 -7.55 -1.94
CA ALA A 135 -14.97 -7.92 -3.28
C ALA A 135 -13.78 -8.27 -4.21
N LYS A 136 -12.64 -7.58 -4.07
CA LYS A 136 -11.41 -7.86 -4.83
C LYS A 136 -10.64 -9.09 -4.32
N LEU A 137 -10.85 -9.49 -3.07
CA LEU A 137 -10.04 -10.53 -2.42
C LEU A 137 -10.76 -11.87 -2.27
N LEU A 138 -12.08 -11.89 -2.11
CA LEU A 138 -12.88 -13.12 -2.00
C LEU A 138 -13.11 -13.82 -3.34
N HIS A 139 -13.00 -13.09 -4.45
CA HIS A 139 -13.27 -13.61 -5.80
C HIS A 139 -12.01 -13.83 -6.65
N ALA A 140 -10.83 -13.83 -6.05
CA ALA A 140 -9.55 -13.83 -6.75
C ALA A 140 -8.59 -14.92 -6.28
#